data_AF-A0A7W1M3P1-F1
#
_entry.id   AF-A0A7W1M3P1-F1
#
_cell.length_a   1.000
_cell.length_b   1.000
_cell.length_c   1.000
_cell.angle_alpha   90.00
_cell.angle_beta   90.00
_cell.angle_gamma   90.00
#
_symmetry.space_group_name_H-M   'P 1'
#
loop_
_entity.id
_entity.type
_entity.pdbx_description
1 polymer ?
#
loop_
_entity_poly.entity_id
_entity_poly.type
_entity_poly.pdbx_seq_one_letter_code
_entity_poly.pdbx_strand_id
1 'polypeptide(L)'
;MASTQIITEPDAARELAGGWDELAVACSLPLCAPGWMLSWWTHLAPAGGELRIVAVREGAELLALAPWFVQRGEGGRIEVRFLGAQISDRVDVLCRPGRERDAAPALR
;
A
#
# COMPACT_ATOMS: atom_id res chain seq x y z
N MET A 1 8.46 15.48 11.09
CA MET A 1 8.67 14.14 11.66
C MET A 1 7.63 13.23 11.04
N ALA A 2 8.07 12.14 10.43
CA ALA A 2 7.17 11.20 9.79
C ALA A 2 6.34 10.43 10.83
N SER A 3 5.04 10.27 10.58
CA SER A 3 4.12 9.45 11.36
C SER A 3 3.59 8.29 10.53
N THR A 4 3.25 7.20 11.20
CA THR A 4 2.75 5.96 10.56
C THR A 4 1.30 5.75 10.90
N GLN A 5 0.50 5.40 9.90
CA GLN A 5 -0.89 4.99 10.05
C GLN A 5 -1.11 3.67 9.33
N ILE A 6 -1.83 2.76 9.99
CA ILE A 6 -2.29 1.51 9.39
C ILE A 6 -3.75 1.68 8.99
N ILE A 7 -4.04 1.40 7.72
CA ILE A 7 -5.37 1.46 7.15
C ILE A 7 -5.86 0.05 6.86
N THR A 8 -6.98 -0.31 7.47
CA THR A 8 -7.62 -1.63 7.31
C THR A 8 -8.99 -1.55 6.64
N GLU A 9 -9.53 -0.35 6.45
CA GLU A 9 -10.84 -0.14 5.85
C GLU A 9 -10.71 0.36 4.40
N PRO A 10 -11.46 -0.22 3.44
CA PRO A 10 -11.41 0.21 2.05
C PRO A 10 -11.76 1.69 1.82
N ASP A 11 -12.72 2.23 2.57
CA ASP A 11 -13.11 3.64 2.43
C ASP A 11 -11.99 4.59 2.87
N ALA A 12 -11.35 4.31 4.01
CA ALA A 12 -10.18 5.06 4.46
C ALA A 12 -9.01 4.93 3.48
N ALA A 13 -8.87 3.80 2.79
CA ALA A 13 -7.86 3.65 1.73
C ALA A 13 -8.16 4.52 0.51
N ARG A 14 -9.44 4.71 0.14
CA ARG A 14 -9.85 5.61 -0.96
C ARG A 14 -9.55 7.07 -0.66
N GLU A 15 -9.58 7.49 0.61
CA GLU A 15 -9.18 8.84 1.01
C GLU A 15 -7.70 9.14 0.73
N LEU A 16 -6.86 8.10 0.61
CA LEU A 16 -5.45 8.24 0.25
C LEU A 16 -5.20 8.41 -1.26
N ALA A 17 -6.22 8.24 -2.11
CA ALA A 17 -6.05 8.06 -3.55
C ALA A 17 -5.22 9.16 -4.22
N GLY A 18 -5.44 10.44 -3.89
CA GLY A 18 -4.66 11.53 -4.47
C GLY A 18 -3.16 11.42 -4.20
N GLY A 19 -2.78 11.35 -2.92
CA GLY A 19 -1.37 11.22 -2.53
C GLY A 19 -0.73 9.89 -2.94
N TRP A 20 -1.52 8.82 -2.99
CA TRP A 20 -1.07 7.52 -3.49
C TRP A 20 -0.74 7.59 -4.98
N ASP A 21 -1.62 8.16 -5.80
CA ASP A 21 -1.39 8.32 -7.24
C ASP A 21 -0.13 9.14 -7.52
N GLU A 22 0.07 10.24 -6.80
CA GLU A 22 1.31 11.04 -6.87
C GLU A 22 2.56 10.20 -6.61
N LEU A 23 2.55 9.32 -5.60
CA LEU A 23 3.66 8.43 -5.31
C LEU A 23 3.87 7.38 -6.41
N ALA A 24 2.79 6.78 -6.94
CA ALA A 24 2.89 5.80 -8.02
C ALA A 24 3.51 6.40 -9.28
N VAL A 25 3.12 7.64 -9.62
CA VAL A 25 3.74 8.43 -10.71
C VAL A 25 5.20 8.71 -10.43
N ALA A 26 5.54 9.22 -9.23
CA ALA A 26 6.91 9.55 -8.86
C ALA A 26 7.85 8.33 -8.88
N CYS A 27 7.36 7.16 -8.48
CA CYS A 27 8.12 5.90 -8.53
C CYS A 27 8.13 5.25 -9.93
N SER A 28 7.36 5.75 -10.90
CA SER A 28 7.15 5.11 -12.21
C SER A 28 6.61 3.66 -12.08
N LEU A 29 5.68 3.44 -11.16
CA LEU A 29 5.05 2.15 -10.87
C LEU A 29 3.54 2.23 -11.13
N PRO A 30 3.08 2.18 -12.40
CA PRO A 30 1.66 2.38 -12.73
C PRO A 30 0.75 1.27 -12.19
N LEU A 31 1.26 0.05 -12.04
CA LEU A 31 0.54 -1.05 -11.40
C LEU A 31 0.45 -0.89 -9.87
N CYS A 32 1.08 0.14 -9.31
CA CYS A 32 0.86 0.55 -7.93
C CYS A 32 -0.15 1.70 -7.82
N ALA A 33 -0.76 2.18 -8.90
CA ALA A 33 -1.74 3.25 -8.82
C ALA A 33 -2.99 2.80 -8.04
N PRO A 34 -3.62 3.71 -7.24
CA PRO A 34 -4.79 3.37 -6.43
C PRO A 34 -5.96 2.88 -7.28
N GLY A 35 -6.15 3.44 -8.48
CA GLY A 35 -7.19 3.01 -9.41
C GLY A 35 -7.09 1.53 -9.78
N TRP A 36 -5.88 0.99 -9.88
CA TRP A 36 -5.66 -0.44 -10.11
C TRP A 36 -5.75 -1.24 -8.81
N MET A 37 -4.95 -0.90 -7.80
CA MET A 37 -4.82 -1.71 -6.59
C MET A 37 -6.11 -1.78 -5.76
N LEU A 38 -6.87 -0.68 -5.66
CA LEU A 38 -8.16 -0.67 -4.94
C LEU A 38 -9.27 -1.37 -5.72
N SER A 39 -9.25 -1.29 -7.05
CA SER A 39 -10.18 -2.06 -7.89
C SER A 39 -9.90 -3.55 -7.78
N TRP A 40 -8.63 -3.94 -7.83
CA TRP A 40 -8.22 -5.33 -7.58
C TRP A 40 -8.67 -5.79 -6.20
N TRP A 41 -8.44 -4.99 -5.15
CA TRP A 41 -8.89 -5.34 -3.80
C TRP A 41 -10.40 -5.58 -3.73
N THR A 42 -11.17 -4.70 -4.38
CA THR A 42 -12.64 -4.75 -4.35
C THR A 42 -13.21 -5.97 -5.09
N HIS A 43 -12.56 -6.41 -6.18
CA HIS A 43 -13.16 -7.37 -7.11
C HIS A 43 -12.43 -8.70 -7.21
N LEU A 44 -11.15 -8.76 -6.82
CA LEU A 44 -10.26 -9.89 -7.08
C LEU A 44 -9.45 -10.34 -5.86
N ALA A 45 -9.58 -9.66 -4.71
CA ALA A 45 -8.89 -10.08 -3.49
C ALA A 45 -9.30 -11.51 -3.08
N PRO A 46 -8.35 -12.32 -2.55
CA PRO A 46 -8.69 -13.63 -2.00
C PRO A 46 -9.73 -13.54 -0.89
N ALA A 47 -10.61 -14.55 -0.82
CA ALA A 47 -11.55 -14.67 0.28
C ALA A 47 -10.79 -14.79 1.62
N GLY A 48 -11.18 -13.99 2.61
CA GLY A 48 -10.51 -13.94 3.92
C GLY A 48 -9.21 -13.14 3.96
N GLY A 49 -8.87 -12.41 2.89
CA GLY A 49 -7.83 -11.38 2.94
C GLY A 49 -8.27 -10.20 3.80
N GLU A 50 -7.35 -9.66 4.59
CA GLU A 50 -7.55 -8.48 5.45
C GLU A 50 -6.67 -7.32 4.93
N LEU A 51 -7.29 -6.18 4.61
CA LEU A 51 -6.57 -5.02 4.08
C LEU A 51 -5.57 -4.50 5.14
N ARG A 52 -4.35 -4.16 4.71
CA ARG A 52 -3.29 -3.70 5.60
C ARG A 52 -2.36 -2.72 4.88
N ILE A 53 -2.87 -1.54 4.56
CA ILE A 53 -2.05 -0.49 3.95
C ILE A 53 -1.32 0.26 5.06
N VAL A 54 0.00 0.43 4.92
CA VAL A 54 0.79 1.28 5.82
C VAL A 54 1.06 2.60 5.11
N ALA A 55 0.56 3.70 5.66
CA ALA A 55 0.78 5.04 5.16
C ALA A 55 1.74 5.79 6.08
N VAL A 56 2.79 6.38 5.52
CA VAL A 56 3.73 7.25 6.22
C VAL A 56 3.48 8.68 5.78
N ARG A 57 3.25 9.58 6.75
CA ARG A 57 2.95 10.99 6.48
C ARG A 57 3.94 11.92 7.12
N GLU A 58 4.22 13.04 6.46
CA GLU A 58 4.87 14.20 7.08
C GLU A 58 3.91 15.39 6.99
N GLY A 59 3.25 15.72 8.10
CA GLY A 59 2.13 16.66 8.09
C GLY A 59 0.96 16.14 7.25
N ALA A 60 0.52 16.91 6.27
CA ALA A 60 -0.56 16.50 5.35
C ALA A 60 -0.06 15.64 4.18
N GLU A 61 1.25 15.61 3.92
CA GLU A 61 1.85 14.94 2.77
C GLU A 61 2.00 13.44 3.00
N LEU A 62 1.64 12.63 1.99
CA LEU A 62 1.91 11.21 1.98
C LEU A 62 3.34 10.97 1.47
N LEU A 63 4.23 10.55 2.38
CA LEU A 63 5.65 10.37 2.13
C LEU A 63 5.96 8.98 1.55
N ALA A 64 5.29 7.95 2.08
CA ALA A 64 5.41 6.57 1.61
C ALA A 64 4.11 5.79 1.86
N LEU A 65 3.92 4.73 1.10
CA LEU A 65 2.77 3.84 1.20
C LEU A 65 3.17 2.40 0.85
N ALA A 66 2.88 1.46 1.75
CA ALA A 66 3.00 0.03 1.50
C ALA A 66 1.61 -0.57 1.27
N PRO A 67 1.24 -0.95 0.03
CA PRO A 67 -0.10 -1.41 -0.29
C PRO A 67 -0.20 -2.92 -0.05
N TRP A 68 -0.36 -3.33 1.22
CA TRP A 68 -0.45 -4.74 1.58
C TRP A 68 -1.86 -5.19 1.95
N PHE A 69 -2.01 -6.51 1.96
CA PHE A 69 -3.04 -7.24 2.68
C PHE A 69 -2.41 -8.43 3.40
N VAL A 70 -3.13 -8.94 4.38
CA VAL A 70 -2.75 -10.10 5.19
C VAL A 70 -3.72 -11.24 4.92
N GLN A 71 -3.21 -12.47 4.85
CA GLN A 71 -4.05 -13.66 4.80
C GLN A 71 -3.43 -14.81 5.59
N ARG A 72 -4.26 -15.78 5.97
CA ARG A 72 -3.82 -17.02 6.60
C ARG A 72 -3.55 -18.08 5.53
N GLY A 73 -2.29 -18.45 5.37
CA GLY A 73 -1.85 -19.57 4.54
C GLY A 73 -1.98 -20.92 5.24
N GLU A 74 -1.48 -21.96 4.58
CA GLU A 74 -1.45 -23.32 5.12
C GLU A 74 -0.72 -23.39 6.47
N GLY A 75 -1.20 -24.26 7.36
CA GLY A 75 -0.62 -24.42 8.71
C GLY A 75 -0.77 -23.19 9.62
N GLY A 76 -1.62 -22.22 9.26
CA GLY A 76 -1.85 -21.01 10.07
C GLY A 76 -0.77 -19.94 9.89
N ARG A 77 0.10 -20.07 8.89
CA ARG A 77 1.12 -19.05 8.58
C ARG A 77 0.45 -17.75 8.17
N ILE A 78 0.90 -16.63 8.73
CA ILE A 78 0.48 -15.30 8.30
C ILE A 78 1.32 -14.89 7.09
N GLU A 79 0.65 -14.56 5.99
CA GLU A 79 1.27 -14.06 4.77
C GLU A 79 0.92 -12.59 4.58
N VAL A 80 1.94 -11.76 4.36
CA VAL A 80 1.79 -10.37 3.93
C VAL A 80 2.07 -10.32 2.44
N ARG A 81 1.13 -9.77 1.66
CA ARG A 81 1.22 -9.70 0.20
C ARG A 81 0.85 -8.31 -0.28
N PHE A 82 1.37 -7.91 -1.44
CA PHE A 82 0.96 -6.68 -2.11
C PHE A 82 -0.45 -6.80 -2.69
N LEU A 83 -1.18 -5.69 -2.69
CA LEU A 83 -2.37 -5.55 -3.53
C LEU A 83 -2.00 -5.78 -5.00
N GLY A 84 -2.85 -6.50 -5.74
CA GLY A 84 -2.56 -6.87 -7.13
C GLY A 84 -1.63 -8.08 -7.27
N ALA A 85 -1.29 -8.77 -6.17
CA ALA A 85 -0.44 -9.97 -6.22
C ALA A 85 -0.95 -11.01 -7.22
N GLN A 86 -0.02 -11.80 -7.78
CA GLN A 86 -0.22 -12.84 -8.79
C GLN A 86 -0.59 -12.36 -10.21
N ILE A 87 -1.08 -11.13 -10.36
CA ILE A 87 -1.48 -10.59 -11.67
C ILE A 87 -0.78 -9.29 -12.05
N SER A 88 -0.03 -8.70 -11.11
CA SER A 88 0.71 -7.45 -11.31
C SER A 88 2.21 -7.69 -11.13
N ASP A 89 2.99 -7.27 -12.11
CA ASP A 89 4.44 -7.21 -12.00
C ASP A 89 4.90 -5.87 -11.43
N ARG A 90 6.12 -5.84 -10.89
CA ARG A 90 6.76 -4.62 -10.36
C ARG A 90 5.90 -3.88 -9.32
N VAL A 91 5.24 -4.63 -8.43
CA VAL A 91 4.62 -4.07 -7.23
C VAL A 91 5.66 -3.87 -6.14
N ASP A 92 5.58 -2.74 -5.44
CA ASP A 92 6.53 -2.38 -4.38
C ASP A 92 5.91 -1.40 -3.38
N VAL A 93 6.62 -1.13 -2.30
CA VAL A 93 6.38 0.02 -1.42
C VAL A 93 6.68 1.29 -2.19
N LEU A 94 5.73 2.22 -2.18
CA LEU A 94 5.91 3.52 -2.77
C LEU A 94 6.56 4.47 -1.76
N CYS A 95 7.57 5.21 -2.21
CA CYS A 95 8.20 6.24 -1.39
C CYS A 95 8.56 7.43 -2.27
N ARG A 96 8.37 8.63 -1.76
CA ARG A 96 8.80 9.85 -2.44
C ARG A 96 10.31 9.76 -2.75
N PRO A 97 10.73 9.92 -4.01
CA PRO A 97 12.14 9.77 -4.39
C PRO A 97 13.05 10.67 -3.56
N GLY A 98 14.13 10.09 -3.02
CA GLY A 98 15.11 10.79 -2.18
C GLY A 98 14.72 10.92 -0.72
N ARG A 99 13.55 10.40 -0.30
CA ARG A 99 13.07 10.41 1.10
C ARG A 99 13.05 9.03 1.74
N GLU A 100 13.67 8.02 1.11
CA GLU A 100 13.60 6.62 1.52
C GLU A 100 14.17 6.40 2.92
N ARG A 101 15.26 7.11 3.26
CA ARG A 101 15.88 7.02 4.60
C ARG A 101 15.00 7.61 5.71
N ASP A 102 14.14 8.56 5.39
CA ASP A 102 13.21 9.17 6.35
C ASP A 102 11.98 8.30 6.54
N ALA A 103 11.50 7.67 5.46
CA ALA A 103 10.29 6.86 5.46
C ALA A 103 10.52 5.43 5.96
N ALA A 104 11.66 4.81 5.66
CA ALA A 104 11.94 3.41 5.98
C ALA A 104 11.78 3.06 7.47
N PRO A 105 12.27 3.86 8.44
CA PRO A 105 12.07 3.58 9.86
C PRO A 105 10.60 3.67 10.32
N ALA A 106 9.75 4.37 9.56
CA ALA A 106 8.34 4.55 9.85
C ALA A 106 7.46 3.45 9.21
N LEU A 107 7.98 2.62 8.31
CA LEU A 107 7.25 1.49 7.72
C LEU A 107 7.29 0.27 8.67
N ARG A 108 6.43 0.27 9.69
CA ARG A 108 6.32 -0.77 10.71
C ARG A 108 4.88 -1.07 11.10
#